data_AF-A0A0V8JHT0-F1
#
_entry.id   AF-A0A0V8JHT0-F1
#
_cell.length_a   1.000
_cell.length_b   1.000
_cell.length_c   1.000
_cell.angle_alpha   90.00
_cell.angle_beta   90.00
_cell.angle_gamma   90.00
#
_symmetry.space_group_name_H-M   'P 1'
#
loop_
_entity.id
_entity.type
_entity.pdbx_description
1 polymer ?
#
loop_
_entity_poly.entity_id
_entity_poly.type
_entity_poly.pdbx_seq_one_letter_code
_entity_poly.pdbx_strand_id
1 'polypeptide(L)'
;MQTEEKGERRGYKPVHRLTVKALDHQDAAVKVFQQFNIADNLPKECNARFISTGDILLIDEGTRGKYYYKLWTDGWQRVNRIHVR
;
A
#
# COMPACT_ATOMS: atom_id res chain seq x y z
N MET A 1 -3.96 0.59 -1.27
CA MET A 1 -5.42 0.69 -1.05
C MET A 1 -5.63 1.71 0.04
N GLN A 2 -6.65 2.54 -0.13
CA GLN A 2 -6.93 3.68 0.74
C GLN A 2 -8.44 3.73 1.01
N THR A 3 -8.81 4.30 2.13
CA THR A 3 -10.18 4.73 2.40
C THR A 3 -10.44 6.08 1.73
N GLU A 4 -11.71 6.42 1.57
CA GLU A 4 -12.14 7.69 0.96
C GLU A 4 -11.68 8.86 1.83
N GLU A 5 -11.94 8.77 3.14
CA GLU A 5 -11.53 9.76 4.11
C GLU A 5 -10.36 9.28 4.98
N LYS A 6 -9.52 10.23 5.41
CA LYS A 6 -8.36 9.92 6.27
C LYS A 6 -8.85 9.50 7.67
N GLY A 7 -8.32 8.37 8.16
CA GLY A 7 -8.62 7.87 9.51
C GLY A 7 -9.78 6.87 9.57
N GLU A 8 -10.48 6.65 8.45
CA GLU A 8 -11.46 5.58 8.35
C GLU A 8 -10.80 4.20 8.51
N ARG A 9 -11.55 3.26 9.09
CA ARG A 9 -11.06 1.92 9.42
C ARG A 9 -11.61 0.83 8.49
N ARG A 10 -12.50 1.18 7.56
CA ARG A 10 -13.20 0.28 6.64
C ARG A 10 -13.42 0.98 5.29
N GLY A 11 -13.80 0.23 4.26
CA GLY A 11 -14.08 0.78 2.93
C GLY A 11 -12.83 0.96 2.06
N TYR A 12 -11.78 0.17 2.31
CA TYR A 12 -10.55 0.21 1.51
C TYR A 12 -10.83 -0.10 0.04
N LYS A 13 -10.42 0.81 -0.85
CA LYS A 13 -10.49 0.63 -2.30
C LYS A 13 -9.07 0.59 -2.91
N PRO A 14 -8.84 -0.22 -3.95
CA PRO A 14 -7.64 -0.11 -4.78
C PRO A 14 -7.60 1.25 -5.47
N VAL A 15 -6.51 2.00 -5.30
CA VAL A 15 -6.33 3.34 -5.87
C VAL A 15 -5.26 3.38 -6.95
N HIS A 16 -4.29 2.46 -6.91
CA HIS A 16 -3.26 2.32 -7.92
C HIS A 16 -2.70 0.89 -7.89
N ARG A 17 -2.23 0.40 -9.04
CA ARG A 17 -1.53 -0.87 -9.18
C ARG A 17 -0.27 -0.63 -9.99
N LEU A 18 0.84 -1.18 -9.52
CA LEU A 18 2.14 -1.06 -10.15
C LEU A 18 2.92 -2.35 -9.98
N THR A 19 3.99 -2.48 -10.78
CA THR A 19 4.93 -3.60 -10.70
C THR A 19 6.27 -3.04 -10.23
N VAL A 20 6.79 -3.56 -9.12
CA VAL A 20 8.10 -3.17 -8.56
C VAL A 20 8.99 -4.39 -8.47
N LYS A 21 10.26 -4.22 -8.85
CA LYS A 21 11.32 -5.19 -8.57
C LYS A 21 11.84 -4.96 -7.15
N ALA A 22 11.66 -5.94 -6.28
CA ALA A 22 12.11 -5.90 -4.90
C ALA A 22 12.76 -7.23 -4.49
N LEU A 23 13.63 -7.16 -3.49
CA LEU A 23 14.32 -8.33 -2.91
C LEU A 23 13.37 -9.14 -2.02
N ASP A 24 12.55 -8.45 -1.24
CA ASP A 24 11.54 -9.01 -0.35
C ASP A 24 10.37 -8.03 -0.17
N HIS A 25 9.41 -8.39 0.69
CA HIS A 25 8.24 -7.56 0.95
C HIS A 25 8.57 -6.24 1.65
N GLN A 26 9.63 -6.18 2.47
CA GLN A 26 10.01 -4.96 3.17
C GLN A 26 10.62 -3.96 2.19
N ASP A 27 11.53 -4.42 1.32
CA ASP A 27 12.09 -3.63 0.23
C ASP A 27 10.97 -3.14 -0.72
N ALA A 28 10.01 -4.02 -1.06
CA ALA A 28 8.84 -3.64 -1.86
C ALA A 28 8.03 -2.51 -1.18
N ALA A 29 7.77 -2.64 0.12
CA ALA A 29 7.01 -1.65 0.88
C ALA A 29 7.72 -0.30 0.98
N VAL A 30 9.05 -0.30 1.18
CA VAL A 30 9.87 0.92 1.21
C VAL A 30 9.86 1.62 -0.15
N LYS A 31 10.10 0.87 -1.24
CA LYS A 31 10.09 1.43 -2.60
C LYS A 31 8.75 2.06 -2.95
N VAL A 32 7.65 1.36 -2.65
CA VAL A 32 6.31 1.90 -2.89
C VAL A 32 6.04 3.13 -2.02
N PHE A 33 6.42 3.11 -0.74
CA PHE A 33 6.27 4.28 0.12
C PHE A 33 7.01 5.51 -0.43
N GLN A 34 8.27 5.34 -0.83
CA GLN A 34 9.07 6.42 -1.43
C GLN A 34 8.45 6.94 -2.74
N GLN A 35 7.97 6.04 -3.60
CA GLN A 35 7.36 6.44 -4.87
C GLN A 35 6.09 7.29 -4.67
N PHE A 36 5.27 6.97 -3.67
CA PHE A 36 4.01 7.69 -3.42
C PHE A 36 4.19 8.92 -2.54
N ASN A 37 5.23 8.98 -1.72
CA ASN A 37 5.45 10.07 -0.76
C ASN A 37 6.44 11.13 -1.23
N ILE A 38 7.07 10.93 -2.38
CA ILE A 38 7.87 11.94 -3.07
C ILE A 38 7.00 12.53 -4.19
N ALA A 39 6.67 13.82 -4.10
CA ALA A 39 5.75 14.49 -5.01
C ALA A 39 6.15 14.36 -6.49
N ASP A 40 7.45 14.41 -6.78
CA ASP A 40 7.98 14.30 -8.15
C ASP A 40 7.88 12.88 -8.74
N ASN A 41 7.68 11.87 -7.89
CA ASN A 41 7.60 10.46 -8.30
C ASN A 41 6.17 9.96 -8.46
N LEU A 42 5.17 10.80 -8.17
CA LEU A 42 3.77 10.40 -8.27
C LEU A 42 3.41 10.20 -9.76
N PRO A 43 2.86 9.03 -10.14
CA PRO A 43 2.38 8.84 -11.50
C PRO A 43 1.27 9.85 -11.80
N LYS A 44 1.34 10.55 -12.94
CA LYS A 44 0.37 11.61 -13.32
C LYS A 44 -1.08 11.12 -13.42
N GLU A 45 -1.29 9.82 -13.59
CA GLU A 45 -2.60 9.17 -13.68
C GLU A 45 -3.01 8.48 -12.36
N CYS A 46 -2.30 8.77 -11.27
CA CYS A 46 -2.56 8.15 -9.97
C CYS A 46 -3.69 8.87 -9.23
N ASN A 47 -4.83 8.19 -9.07
CA ASN A 47 -5.92 8.65 -8.19
C ASN A 47 -5.63 8.43 -6.69
N ALA A 48 -4.42 7.97 -6.34
CA ALA A 48 -4.05 7.76 -4.95
C ALA A 48 -3.55 9.06 -4.32
N ARG A 49 -3.89 9.26 -3.06
CA ARG A 49 -3.17 10.23 -2.21
C ARG A 49 -1.84 9.63 -1.74
N PHE A 50 -1.00 10.47 -1.12
CA PHE A 50 0.16 10.03 -0.35
C PHE A 50 -0.21 8.88 0.60
N ILE A 51 0.71 7.93 0.76
CA ILE A 51 0.53 6.82 1.69
C ILE A 51 0.68 7.36 3.11
N SER A 52 -0.29 7.06 3.96
CA SER A 52 -0.28 7.44 5.37
C SER A 52 -0.72 6.30 6.28
N THR A 53 -0.53 6.48 7.58
CA THR A 53 -0.94 5.51 8.60
C THR A 53 -2.39 5.10 8.40
N GLY A 54 -2.64 3.80 8.38
CA GLY A 54 -3.94 3.24 8.09
C GLY A 54 -4.07 2.62 6.70
N ASP A 55 -3.26 3.06 5.73
CA ASP A 55 -3.33 2.56 4.36
C ASP A 55 -2.80 1.14 4.24
N ILE A 56 -3.28 0.42 3.22
CA ILE A 56 -2.94 -0.98 2.98
C ILE A 56 -2.13 -1.11 1.69
N LEU A 57 -0.99 -1.78 1.75
CA LEU A 57 -0.27 -2.30 0.60
C LEU A 57 -0.70 -3.75 0.36
N LEU A 58 -1.13 -4.05 -0.87
CA LEU A 58 -1.35 -5.41 -1.35
C LEU A 58 -0.16 -5.80 -2.22
N ILE A 59 0.62 -6.77 -1.78
CA ILE A 59 1.69 -7.39 -2.56
C ILE A 59 1.13 -8.68 -3.16
N ASP A 60 1.14 -8.75 -4.49
CA ASP A 60 0.71 -9.91 -5.27
C ASP A 60 1.93 -10.48 -5.99
N GLU A 61 2.43 -11.61 -5.50
CA GLU A 61 3.60 -12.30 -6.08
C GLU A 61 3.18 -13.32 -7.17
N GLY A 62 1.93 -13.26 -7.63
CA GLY A 62 1.37 -14.22 -8.58
C GLY A 62 1.18 -15.59 -7.93
N THR A 63 2.01 -16.57 -8.30
CA THR A 63 1.87 -17.95 -7.84
C THR A 63 2.22 -18.14 -6.36
N ARG A 64 3.02 -17.26 -5.78
CA ARG A 64 3.42 -17.31 -4.36
C ARG A 64 2.40 -16.69 -3.41
N GLY A 65 1.33 -16.10 -3.95
CA GLY A 65 0.19 -15.63 -3.19
C GLY A 65 0.13 -14.11 -3.00
N LYS A 66 -0.78 -13.70 -2.11
CA LYS A 66 -1.14 -12.31 -1.87
C LYS A 66 -0.98 -11.96 -0.40
N TYR A 67 -0.39 -10.81 -0.14
CA TYR A 67 -0.02 -10.36 1.20
C TYR A 67 -0.52 -8.94 1.42
N TYR A 68 -1.12 -8.70 2.58
CA TYR A 68 -1.63 -7.39 2.96
C TYR A 68 -0.75 -6.83 4.07
N TYR A 69 -0.31 -5.59 3.90
CA TYR A 69 0.46 -4.86 4.89
C TYR A 69 -0.25 -3.55 5.19
N LYS A 70 -0.44 -3.24 6.47
CA LYS A 70 -0.98 -1.97 6.92
C LYS A 70 0.14 -1.10 7.44
N LEU A 71 0.15 0.18 7.05
CA LEU A 71 1.09 1.14 7.61
C LEU A 71 0.59 1.59 8.98
N TRP A 72 1.38 1.33 10.01
CA TRP A 72 1.19 1.83 11.37
C TRP A 72 2.23 2.88 11.71
N THR A 73 2.12 3.51 12.88
CA THR A 73 3.14 4.45 13.37
C THR A 73 4.52 3.80 13.46
N ASP A 74 4.57 2.52 13.83
CA ASP A 74 5.80 1.73 13.94
C ASP A 74 6.23 1.08 12.62
N GLY A 75 5.60 1.45 11.50
CA GLY A 75 5.92 0.96 10.16
C GLY A 75 4.93 -0.10 9.63
N TRP A 76 5.38 -0.82 8.60
CA TRP A 76 4.56 -1.79 7.88
C TRP A 76 4.38 -3.09 8.67
N GLN A 77 3.13 -3.48 8.91
CA GLN A 77 2.82 -4.75 9.58
C GLN A 77 1.88 -5.58 8.73
N ARG A 78 2.14 -6.89 8.66
CA ARG A 78 1.29 -7.83 7.92
C ARG A 78 -0.08 -7.93 8.61
N VAL A 79 -1.13 -7.87 7.82
CA VAL A 79 -2.52 -8.00 8.30
C VAL A 79 -3.25 -9.10 7.53
N ASN A 80 -4.23 -9.73 8.19
CA ASN A 80 -5.11 -10.68 7.52
C ASN A 80 -6.08 -9.94 6.58
N ARG A 81 -6.38 -10.53 5.42
CA ARG A 81 -7.35 -10.03 4.44
C ARG A 81 -8.71 -9.70 5.07
N ILE A 82 -9.12 -10.42 6.11
CA ILE A 82 -10.39 -10.19 6.81
C ILE A 82 -10.47 -8.76 7.39
N HIS A 83 -9.34 -8.19 7.82
CA HIS A 83 -9.29 -6.83 8.37
C HIS A 83 -9.23 -5.72 7.30
N VAL A 84 -9.26 -6.11 6.02
CA VAL A 84 -9.20 -5.20 4.88
C VAL A 84 -10.57 -5.07 4.20
N ARG A 85 -11.49 -6.02 4.45
CA ARG A 85 -12.85 -6.03 3.93
C ARG A 85 -13.85 -5.38 4.88
#